data_AF-A0A8S0VG97-F1
#
_entry.id   AF-A0A8S0VG97-F1
#
_cell.length_a   1.000
_cell.length_b   1.000
_cell.length_c   1.000
_cell.angle_alpha   90.00
_cell.angle_beta   90.00
_cell.angle_gamma   90.00
#
_symmetry.space_group_name_H-M   'P 1'
#
loop_
_entity.id
_entity.type
_entity.pdbx_description
1 polymer ?
#
loop_
_entity_poly.entity_id
_entity_poly.type
_entity_poly.pdbx_seq_one_letter_code
_entity_poly.pdbx_strand_id
1 'polypeptide(L)'
;MTDEGQELTEVLDDEVFVESKDENLMDNVIILEEDNVGGNATIVPEVGMKFNDKQELFEFYKKYVYEVGFSVRRRNFKKYNGVVTYVMLTCSLEGQRRDKKCSSLKPQPTIQTGCKARITASSDIRGIWRICMVDLEHNHKTSPSKSRLYRCNRELSAYVKRKLEVNDIAGIPLHKSYNSAVVEVGGYENMTCIEKDCRNYVEKVRRLRLGEGDAAAIQSYFAKTQARSSGFYFSMDLDDESRLKNLFWADNRSRQAYKEFGDVVTFDTTYLTN
;
A
#
# COMPACT_ATOMS: atom_id res chain seq x y z
N MET A 1 -25.04 39.54 25.12
CA MET A 1 -25.42 38.22 24.60
C MET A 1 -24.16 37.58 24.07
N THR A 2 -23.63 36.64 24.85
CA THR A 2 -22.48 35.77 24.58
C THR A 2 -22.78 34.89 23.36
N ASP A 3 -21.98 34.99 22.30
CA ASP A 3 -20.82 34.13 21.99
C ASP A 3 -21.23 32.74 21.45
N GLU A 4 -21.36 32.66 20.13
CA GLU A 4 -21.50 31.41 19.37
C GLU A 4 -20.10 30.99 18.88
N GLY A 5 -19.45 30.11 19.64
CA GLY A 5 -18.25 29.41 19.21
C GLY A 5 -18.61 28.24 18.30
N GLN A 6 -18.35 28.37 16.99
CA GLN A 6 -18.44 27.27 16.04
C GLN A 6 -17.02 26.75 15.74
N GLU A 7 -16.65 25.65 16.40
CA GLU A 7 -15.40 24.91 16.16
C GLU A 7 -15.37 24.35 14.72
N LEU A 8 -14.42 24.85 13.94
CA LEU A 8 -13.99 24.29 12.67
C LEU A 8 -13.34 22.93 12.94
N THR A 9 -14.03 21.85 12.55
CA THR A 9 -13.45 20.51 12.51
C THR A 9 -12.68 20.34 11.20
N GLU A 10 -11.36 20.45 11.29
CA GLU A 10 -10.44 20.10 10.21
C GLU A 10 -10.50 18.59 9.93
N VAL A 11 -10.88 18.26 8.70
CA VAL A 11 -10.81 16.91 8.14
C VAL A 11 -9.49 16.83 7.38
N LEU A 12 -8.52 16.07 7.87
CA LEU A 12 -7.25 15.81 7.17
C LEU A 12 -7.07 14.31 6.88
N ASP A 13 -7.15 14.03 5.58
CA ASP A 13 -6.48 13.07 4.69
C ASP A 13 -6.25 11.59 5.06
N ASP A 14 -6.74 10.74 4.13
CA ASP A 14 -6.42 9.32 3.91
C ASP A 14 -4.95 9.19 3.42
N GLU A 15 -4.00 8.93 4.33
CA GLU A 15 -2.65 8.50 3.95
C GLU A 15 -2.60 7.00 3.65
N VAL A 16 -2.56 6.65 2.36
CA VAL A 16 -2.11 5.34 1.86
C VAL A 16 -0.60 5.41 1.70
N PHE A 17 0.16 4.91 2.69
CA PHE A 17 1.61 4.85 2.57
C PHE A 17 2.07 3.62 1.78
N VAL A 18 2.84 3.91 0.75
CA VAL A 18 3.71 3.00 0.00
C VAL A 18 4.96 2.80 0.83
N GLU A 19 5.26 1.56 1.22
CA GLU A 19 6.54 1.23 1.86
C GLU A 19 7.67 1.34 0.83
N SER A 20 8.58 2.29 1.04
CA SER A 20 9.94 2.29 0.51
C SER A 20 10.76 1.26 1.29
N LYS A 21 11.38 0.30 0.61
CA LYS A 21 12.35 -0.62 1.22
C LYS A 21 13.75 -0.20 0.80
N ASP A 22 14.54 0.25 1.76
CA ASP A 22 15.99 0.20 1.69
C ASP A 22 16.44 -1.25 1.85
N GLU A 23 17.36 -1.66 1.00
CA GLU A 23 17.99 -2.97 0.99
C GLU A 23 18.96 -3.10 2.17
N ASN A 24 18.86 -4.20 2.91
CA ASN A 24 20.01 -4.79 3.57
C ASN A 24 19.92 -6.31 3.43
N LEU A 25 20.85 -6.84 2.64
CA LEU A 25 21.20 -8.25 2.50
C LEU A 25 21.77 -8.75 3.83
N MET A 26 21.07 -9.67 4.49
CA MET A 26 21.71 -10.79 5.18
C MET A 26 20.86 -12.03 5.01
N ASP A 27 21.53 -13.09 4.55
CA ASP A 27 21.00 -14.41 4.30
C ASP A 27 20.23 -14.96 5.50
N ASN A 28 18.97 -15.31 5.29
CA ASN A 28 18.26 -16.22 6.17
C ASN A 28 17.79 -17.41 5.35
N VAL A 29 18.62 -18.45 5.38
CA VAL A 29 18.25 -19.82 5.02
C VAL A 29 17.07 -20.20 5.92
N ILE A 30 15.88 -20.34 5.33
CA ILE A 30 14.74 -20.93 6.03
C ILE A 30 14.99 -22.44 6.05
N ILE A 31 15.50 -22.93 7.18
CA ILE A 31 15.49 -24.35 7.51
C ILE A 31 14.02 -24.73 7.70
N LEU A 32 13.53 -25.62 6.84
CA LEU A 32 12.26 -26.30 7.03
C LEU A 32 12.43 -27.31 8.16
N GLU A 33 12.03 -26.94 9.37
CA GLU A 33 11.72 -27.92 10.41
C GLU A 33 10.21 -28.22 10.33
N GLU A 34 9.90 -29.37 9.75
CA GLU A 34 8.65 -30.08 10.03
C GLU A 34 8.72 -30.57 11.48
N ASP A 35 7.79 -30.08 12.31
CA ASP A 35 6.97 -30.90 13.21
C ASP A 35 6.10 -29.99 14.10
N ASN A 36 4.77 -30.12 13.98
CA ASN A 36 3.94 -30.73 15.02
C ASN A 36 2.45 -30.41 14.78
N VAL A 37 1.65 -31.44 14.63
CA VAL A 37 0.18 -31.39 14.52
C VAL A 37 -0.38 -31.00 15.88
N GLY A 38 -0.74 -29.72 16.04
CA GLY A 38 -1.49 -29.20 17.17
C GLY A 38 -2.47 -28.15 16.67
N GLY A 39 -3.78 -28.38 16.85
CA GLY A 39 -4.80 -27.44 16.43
C GLY A 39 -4.58 -26.06 17.05
N ASN A 40 -4.22 -25.07 16.24
CA ASN A 40 -4.09 -23.69 16.68
C ASN A 40 -5.46 -23.19 17.11
N ALA A 41 -5.67 -23.06 18.43
CA ALA A 41 -6.83 -22.34 18.95
C ALA A 41 -6.72 -20.87 18.50
N THR A 42 -7.70 -20.40 17.72
CA THR A 42 -7.82 -19.00 17.31
C THR A 42 -7.90 -18.12 18.56
N ILE A 43 -6.87 -17.31 18.79
CA ILE A 43 -6.86 -16.37 19.92
C ILE A 43 -7.78 -15.21 19.55
N VAL A 44 -8.88 -15.08 20.30
CA VAL A 44 -9.87 -14.02 20.11
C VAL A 44 -9.35 -12.72 20.72
N PRO A 45 -9.41 -11.57 20.02
CA PRO A 45 -9.05 -10.28 20.60
C PRO A 45 -9.93 -9.95 21.80
N GLU A 46 -9.31 -9.61 22.93
CA GLU A 46 -10.03 -9.21 24.15
C GLU A 46 -9.57 -7.84 24.64
N VAL A 47 -10.48 -7.12 25.29
CA VAL A 47 -10.16 -5.84 25.93
C VAL A 47 -9.13 -6.08 27.03
N GLY A 48 -8.07 -5.29 27.02
CA GLY A 48 -6.98 -5.38 28.01
C GLY A 48 -5.75 -6.14 27.54
N MET A 49 -5.78 -6.82 26.39
CA MET A 49 -4.58 -7.39 25.76
C MET A 49 -3.53 -6.31 25.51
N LYS A 50 -2.26 -6.63 25.77
CA LYS A 50 -1.14 -5.69 25.68
C LYS A 50 -0.11 -6.16 24.65
N PHE A 51 0.47 -5.22 23.93
CA PHE A 51 1.49 -5.44 22.90
C PHE A 51 2.61 -4.41 23.08
N ASN A 52 3.84 -4.78 22.72
CA ASN A 52 4.99 -3.91 22.88
C ASN A 52 5.09 -2.88 21.76
N ASP A 53 4.60 -3.22 20.56
CA ASP A 53 4.59 -2.33 19.40
C ASP A 53 3.25 -2.37 18.65
N LYS A 54 3.01 -1.31 17.87
CA LYS A 54 1.87 -1.23 16.94
C LYS A 54 1.91 -2.34 15.90
N GLN A 55 3.09 -2.77 15.49
CA GLN A 55 3.27 -3.82 14.48
C GLN A 55 2.83 -5.18 15.03
N GLU A 56 3.22 -5.49 16.27
CA GLU A 56 2.81 -6.72 16.97
C GLU A 56 1.28 -6.81 17.12
N LEU A 57 0.64 -5.71 17.53
CA LEU A 57 -0.83 -5.59 17.56
C LEU A 57 -1.46 -5.84 16.18
N PHE A 58 -0.87 -5.25 15.13
CA PHE A 58 -1.40 -5.39 13.77
C PHE A 58 -1.26 -6.81 13.24
N GLU A 59 -0.12 -7.47 13.49
CA GLU A 59 0.12 -8.86 13.12
C GLU A 59 -0.80 -9.82 13.86
N PHE A 60 -1.00 -9.61 15.17
CA PHE A 60 -1.97 -10.34 15.96
C PHE A 60 -3.38 -10.24 15.36
N TYR A 61 -3.84 -9.01 15.10
CA TYR A 61 -5.17 -8.82 14.54
C TYR A 61 -5.28 -9.35 13.11
N LYS A 62 -4.23 -9.21 12.29
CA LYS A 62 -4.17 -9.75 10.92
C LYS A 62 -4.34 -11.28 10.94
N LYS A 63 -3.72 -11.98 11.89
CA LYS A 63 -3.89 -13.43 12.06
C LYS A 63 -5.33 -13.80 12.42
N TYR A 64 -5.91 -13.13 13.41
CA TYR A 64 -7.32 -13.33 13.79
C TYR A 64 -8.27 -13.11 12.61
N VAL A 65 -8.09 -12.00 11.89
CA VAL A 65 -8.89 -11.63 10.72
C VAL A 65 -8.77 -12.64 9.59
N TYR A 66 -7.58 -13.21 9.40
CA TYR A 66 -7.33 -14.25 8.42
C TYR A 66 -8.11 -15.53 8.76
N GLU A 67 -8.13 -15.94 10.02
CA GLU A 67 -8.85 -17.13 10.47
C GLU A 67 -10.38 -16.94 10.41
N VAL A 68 -10.89 -15.77 10.80
CA VAL A 68 -12.32 -15.46 10.72
C VAL A 68 -12.78 -15.21 9.28
N GLY A 69 -11.91 -14.67 8.43
CA GLY A 69 -12.13 -14.47 7.01
C GLY A 69 -12.92 -13.23 6.63
N PHE A 70 -12.42 -12.08 7.03
CA PHE A 70 -12.84 -10.78 6.51
C PHE A 70 -11.63 -9.94 6.14
N SER A 71 -11.85 -8.81 5.48
CA SER A 71 -10.78 -7.85 5.21
C SER A 71 -10.81 -6.70 6.21
N VAL A 72 -9.61 -6.23 6.59
CA VAL A 72 -9.44 -5.10 7.50
C VAL A 72 -9.05 -3.83 6.75
N ARG A 73 -9.59 -2.71 7.24
CA ARG A 73 -9.20 -1.35 6.88
C ARG A 73 -8.64 -0.65 8.12
N ARG A 74 -7.53 0.08 7.95
CA ARG A 74 -6.99 0.99 8.96
C ARG A 74 -7.67 2.34 8.76
N ARG A 75 -8.38 2.86 9.77
CA ARG A 75 -9.17 4.08 9.59
C ARG A 75 -8.48 5.36 10.04
N ASN A 76 -7.89 5.41 11.23
CA ASN A 76 -7.38 6.67 11.79
C ASN A 76 -6.37 6.48 12.91
N PHE A 77 -5.58 7.53 13.13
CA PHE A 77 -4.71 7.72 14.26
C PHE A 77 -5.02 9.05 14.95
N LYS A 78 -5.10 9.06 16.29
CA LYS A 78 -4.88 10.32 17.01
C LYS A 78 -3.39 10.44 17.27
N LYS A 79 -2.81 11.58 16.90
CA LYS A 79 -1.43 11.94 17.23
C LYS A 79 -1.48 12.96 18.36
N TYR A 80 -0.80 12.69 19.47
CA TYR A 80 -0.53 13.68 20.51
C TYR A 80 0.97 13.95 20.50
N ASN A 81 1.38 15.21 20.28
CA ASN A 81 2.79 15.60 20.13
C ASN A 81 3.55 14.76 19.07
N GLY A 82 2.91 14.45 17.94
CA GLY A 82 3.50 13.64 16.86
C GLY A 82 3.51 12.13 17.10
N VAL A 83 3.22 11.66 18.31
CA VAL A 83 3.15 10.22 18.65
C VAL A 83 1.74 9.71 18.44
N VAL A 84 1.61 8.62 17.70
CA VAL A 84 0.34 7.93 17.49
C VAL A 84 -0.11 7.28 18.80
N THR A 85 -1.19 7.78 19.39
CA THR A 85 -1.73 7.33 20.68
C THR A 85 -2.95 6.42 20.55
N TYR A 86 -3.56 6.34 19.37
CA TYR A 86 -4.79 5.60 19.15
C TYR A 86 -4.84 4.98 17.76
N VAL A 87 -5.27 3.73 17.64
CA VAL A 87 -5.42 2.98 16.38
C VAL A 87 -6.79 2.34 16.33
N MET A 88 -7.48 2.53 15.20
CA MET A 88 -8.74 1.85 14.91
C MET A 88 -8.58 0.94 13.67
N LEU A 89 -8.82 -0.36 13.87
CA LEU A 89 -8.82 -1.36 12.81
C LEU A 89 -10.25 -1.86 12.62
N THR A 90 -10.83 -1.60 11.46
CA THR A 90 -12.25 -1.88 11.19
C THR A 90 -12.41 -2.88 10.05
N CYS A 91 -13.60 -3.47 9.94
CA CYS A 91 -13.96 -4.26 8.78
C CYS A 91 -13.96 -3.38 7.51
N SER A 92 -13.49 -3.91 6.38
CA SER A 92 -13.50 -3.19 5.10
C SER A 92 -14.91 -2.88 4.58
N LEU A 93 -15.93 -3.60 5.06
CA LEU A 93 -17.34 -3.37 4.71
C LEU A 93 -18.00 -2.34 5.65
N GLU A 94 -17.23 -1.73 6.55
CA GLU A 94 -17.67 -0.64 7.41
C GLU A 94 -17.99 0.63 6.60
N GLY A 95 -18.99 1.38 7.09
CA GLY A 95 -19.45 2.62 6.49
C GLY A 95 -20.68 2.43 5.60
N GLN A 96 -21.32 3.54 5.28
CA GLN A 96 -22.40 3.61 4.30
C GLN A 96 -22.02 4.71 3.31
N ARG A 97 -22.20 4.45 2.02
CA ARG A 97 -22.07 5.52 1.02
C ARG A 97 -23.21 6.50 1.28
N ARG A 98 -22.89 7.77 1.54
CA ARG A 98 -23.89 8.83 1.43
C ARG A 98 -24.30 8.89 -0.03
N ASP A 99 -25.58 8.70 -0.32
CA ASP A 99 -26.14 8.86 -1.66
C ASP A 99 -25.88 10.29 -2.13
N LYS A 100 -24.73 10.52 -2.77
CA LYS A 100 -24.60 11.69 -3.64
C LYS A 100 -25.60 11.44 -4.75
N LYS A 101 -26.63 12.28 -4.84
CA LYS A 101 -27.51 12.39 -6.02
C LYS A 101 -26.62 12.68 -7.23
N CYS A 102 -26.07 11.65 -7.84
CA CYS A 102 -25.24 11.75 -9.02
C CYS A 102 -25.75 10.67 -9.97
N SER A 103 -26.36 11.12 -11.05
CA SER A 103 -26.96 10.34 -12.13
C SER A 103 -25.89 9.63 -12.96
N SER A 104 -25.05 8.80 -12.35
CA SER A 104 -24.11 7.97 -13.09
C SER A 104 -24.84 6.75 -13.64
N LEU A 105 -24.90 6.61 -14.96
CA LEU A 105 -25.47 5.45 -15.69
C LEU A 105 -24.72 4.12 -15.42
N LYS A 106 -23.67 4.14 -14.59
CA LYS A 106 -22.94 2.98 -14.10
C LYS A 106 -22.77 3.11 -12.58
N PRO A 107 -23.74 2.65 -11.76
CA PRO A 107 -23.54 2.56 -10.33
C PRO A 107 -22.36 1.60 -10.05
N GLN A 108 -21.32 2.09 -9.38
CA GLN A 108 -20.27 1.20 -8.88
C GLN A 108 -20.86 0.26 -7.82
N PRO A 109 -20.62 -1.06 -7.88
CA PRO A 109 -21.10 -2.00 -6.88
C PRO A 109 -20.59 -1.58 -5.49
N THR A 110 -21.51 -1.30 -4.58
CA THR A 110 -21.18 -0.91 -3.20
C THR A 110 -20.80 -2.15 -2.39
N ILE A 111 -19.56 -2.18 -1.92
CA ILE A 111 -19.04 -3.22 -1.03
C ILE A 111 -19.35 -2.89 0.46
N GLN A 112 -19.77 -1.66 0.76
CA GLN A 112 -20.02 -1.18 2.12
C GLN A 112 -21.41 -1.60 2.64
N THR A 113 -21.44 -2.42 3.69
CA THR A 113 -22.66 -2.94 4.32
C THR A 113 -23.01 -2.23 5.64
N GLY A 114 -22.20 -1.25 6.06
CA GLY A 114 -22.35 -0.64 7.38
C GLY A 114 -21.90 -1.56 8.52
N CYS A 115 -20.99 -2.51 8.25
CA CYS A 115 -20.46 -3.40 9.28
C CYS A 115 -19.84 -2.59 10.43
N LYS A 116 -20.13 -2.92 11.69
CA LYS A 116 -19.60 -2.22 12.88
C LYS A 116 -18.40 -2.93 13.52
N ALA A 117 -17.98 -4.07 12.97
CA ALA A 117 -16.88 -4.83 13.53
C ALA A 117 -15.58 -4.02 13.49
N ARG A 118 -14.96 -3.86 14.66
CA ARG A 118 -13.71 -3.10 14.85
C ARG A 118 -12.99 -3.52 16.13
N ILE A 119 -11.69 -3.30 16.12
CA ILE A 119 -10.91 -3.20 17.35
C ILE A 119 -10.29 -1.82 17.46
N THR A 120 -10.14 -1.39 18.69
CA THR A 120 -9.52 -0.12 19.06
C THR A 120 -8.40 -0.39 20.03
N ALA A 121 -7.22 0.18 19.78
CA ALA A 121 -6.11 0.15 20.71
C ALA A 121 -5.55 1.55 20.98
N SER A 122 -4.99 1.76 22.16
CA SER A 122 -4.25 2.97 22.51
C SER A 122 -2.87 2.66 23.07
N SER A 123 -1.92 3.57 22.87
CA SER A 123 -0.59 3.47 23.49
C SER A 123 -0.56 4.20 24.83
N ASP A 124 0.03 3.53 25.83
CA ASP A 124 0.37 4.13 27.11
C ASP A 124 1.64 4.99 26.99
N ILE A 125 1.91 5.87 27.96
CA ILE A 125 3.13 6.70 28.03
C ILE A 125 4.44 5.89 27.97
N ARG A 126 4.38 4.59 28.20
CA ARG A 126 5.50 3.64 28.16
C ARG A 126 5.71 3.01 26.77
N GLY A 127 4.90 3.38 25.77
CA GLY A 127 4.92 2.80 24.44
C GLY A 127 4.16 1.47 24.30
N ILE A 128 3.59 0.95 25.39
CA ILE A 128 2.81 -0.30 25.38
C ILE A 128 1.44 -0.04 24.80
N TRP A 129 1.04 -0.85 23.82
CA TRP A 129 -0.26 -0.83 23.18
C TRP A 129 -1.25 -1.69 23.94
N ARG A 130 -2.47 -1.18 24.17
CA ARG A 130 -3.55 -1.92 24.82
C ARG A 130 -4.83 -1.88 23.98
N ILE A 131 -5.51 -3.02 23.84
CA ILE A 131 -6.85 -3.07 23.25
C ILE A 131 -7.87 -2.49 24.25
N CYS A 132 -8.63 -1.48 23.82
CA CYS A 132 -9.58 -0.75 24.65
C CYS A 132 -11.04 -1.07 24.31
N MET A 133 -11.34 -1.41 23.06
CA MET A 133 -12.69 -1.74 22.60
C MET A 133 -12.61 -2.81 21.52
N VAL A 134 -13.51 -3.79 21.62
CA VAL A 134 -13.61 -4.93 20.73
C VAL A 134 -15.08 -5.11 20.36
N ASP A 135 -15.39 -4.92 19.08
CA ASP A 135 -16.69 -5.21 18.47
C ASP A 135 -16.45 -6.27 17.38
N LEU A 136 -16.80 -7.54 17.62
CA LEU A 136 -16.54 -8.65 16.69
C LEU A 136 -17.77 -9.07 15.87
N GLU A 137 -18.92 -8.44 16.13
CA GLU A 137 -20.17 -8.81 15.46
C GLU A 137 -20.20 -8.27 14.02
N HIS A 138 -20.31 -9.18 13.06
CA HIS A 138 -20.41 -8.86 11.64
C HIS A 138 -21.86 -8.92 11.17
N ASN A 139 -22.27 -7.94 10.36
CA ASN A 139 -23.57 -7.93 9.70
C ASN A 139 -23.58 -8.60 8.32
N HIS A 140 -22.51 -9.34 8.00
CA HIS A 140 -22.30 -10.02 6.74
C HIS A 140 -21.61 -11.36 6.97
N LYS A 141 -21.70 -12.26 5.99
CA LYS A 141 -21.01 -13.54 6.05
C LYS A 141 -19.49 -13.32 6.00
N THR A 142 -18.76 -13.92 6.93
CA THR A 142 -17.30 -14.04 6.85
C THR A 142 -16.94 -15.31 6.07
N SER A 143 -15.80 -15.31 5.37
CA SER A 143 -15.38 -16.40 4.48
C SER A 143 -13.93 -16.79 4.73
N PRO A 144 -13.65 -17.62 5.76
CA PRO A 144 -12.31 -18.13 6.05
C PRO A 144 -11.63 -18.79 4.84
N SER A 145 -12.39 -19.53 4.02
CA SER A 145 -11.86 -20.17 2.81
C SER A 145 -11.39 -19.19 1.74
N LYS A 146 -11.81 -17.93 1.80
CA LYS A 146 -11.43 -16.87 0.85
C LYS A 146 -10.47 -15.86 1.46
N SER A 147 -9.99 -16.09 2.69
CA SER A 147 -9.13 -15.15 3.41
C SER A 147 -7.90 -14.73 2.61
N ARG A 148 -7.27 -15.68 1.92
CA ARG A 148 -6.10 -15.43 1.06
C ARG A 148 -6.36 -14.48 -0.12
N LEU A 149 -7.61 -14.35 -0.55
CA LEU A 149 -7.98 -13.50 -1.70
C LEU A 149 -8.19 -12.04 -1.31
N TYR A 150 -8.38 -11.75 -0.01
CA TYR A 150 -8.51 -10.38 0.46
C TYR A 150 -7.21 -9.61 0.24
N ARG A 151 -7.31 -8.37 -0.26
CA ARG A 151 -6.14 -7.53 -0.60
C ARG A 151 -5.16 -7.36 0.57
N CYS A 152 -5.64 -7.28 1.80
CA CYS A 152 -4.81 -7.14 3.01
C CYS A 152 -3.98 -8.40 3.33
N ASN A 153 -4.37 -9.55 2.78
CA ASN A 153 -3.71 -10.83 2.99
C ASN A 153 -2.90 -11.27 1.77
N ARG A 154 -3.00 -10.52 0.65
CA ARG A 154 -2.27 -10.82 -0.57
C ARG A 154 -0.88 -10.20 -0.54
N GLU A 155 0.12 -11.03 -0.75
CA GLU A 155 1.51 -10.60 -0.76
C GLU A 155 2.31 -11.36 -1.82
N LEU A 156 3.17 -10.62 -2.53
CA LEU A 156 4.18 -11.18 -3.41
C LEU A 156 5.48 -11.38 -2.62
N SER A 157 5.85 -12.64 -2.40
CA SER A 157 7.11 -12.97 -1.75
C SER A 157 8.30 -12.48 -2.57
N ALA A 158 9.43 -12.23 -1.91
CA ALA A 158 10.66 -11.81 -2.57
C ALA A 158 11.14 -12.84 -3.60
N TYR A 159 10.95 -14.13 -3.33
CA TYR A 159 11.23 -15.22 -4.28
C TYR A 159 10.38 -15.08 -5.56
N VAL A 160 9.06 -14.92 -5.42
CA VAL A 160 8.16 -14.78 -6.58
C VAL A 160 8.49 -13.51 -7.37
N LYS A 161 8.79 -12.40 -6.70
CA LYS A 161 9.21 -11.15 -7.36
C LYS A 161 10.44 -11.34 -8.23
N ARG A 162 11.53 -11.88 -7.66
CA ARG A 162 12.78 -12.15 -8.39
C ARG A 162 12.54 -13.05 -9.61
N LYS A 163 11.76 -14.12 -9.42
CA LYS A 163 11.42 -15.04 -10.50
C LYS A 163 10.61 -14.37 -11.62
N LEU A 164 9.61 -13.56 -11.27
CA LEU A 164 8.82 -12.81 -12.24
C LEU A 164 9.69 -11.86 -13.07
N GLU A 165 10.66 -11.19 -12.44
CA GLU A 165 11.56 -10.26 -13.11
C GLU A 165 12.50 -10.95 -14.09
N VAL A 166 13.15 -12.05 -13.66
CA VAL A 166 14.03 -12.85 -14.51
C VAL A 166 13.27 -13.40 -15.70
N ASN A 167 12.08 -13.97 -15.46
CA ASN A 167 11.25 -14.51 -16.52
C ASN A 167 10.79 -13.42 -17.50
N ASP A 168 10.47 -12.22 -17.00
CA ASP A 168 10.09 -11.08 -17.83
C ASP A 168 11.24 -10.62 -18.73
N ILE A 169 12.47 -10.55 -18.18
CA ILE A 169 13.69 -10.24 -18.96
C ILE A 169 13.94 -11.31 -20.01
N ALA A 170 13.73 -12.59 -19.68
CA ALA A 170 13.83 -13.70 -20.62
C ALA A 170 12.68 -13.77 -21.64
N GLY A 171 11.71 -12.83 -21.61
CA GLY A 171 10.59 -12.79 -22.54
C GLY A 171 9.51 -13.87 -22.29
N ILE A 172 9.51 -14.51 -21.12
CA ILE A 172 8.53 -15.53 -20.77
C ILE A 172 7.18 -14.85 -20.45
N PRO A 173 6.08 -15.25 -21.10
CA PRO A 173 4.76 -14.69 -20.82
C PRO A 173 4.36 -14.83 -19.36
N LEU A 174 3.78 -13.76 -18.78
CA LEU A 174 3.41 -13.69 -17.37
C LEU A 174 2.57 -14.88 -16.88
N HIS A 175 1.57 -15.31 -17.65
CA HIS A 175 0.70 -16.42 -17.27
C HIS A 175 1.48 -17.74 -17.09
N LYS A 176 2.57 -17.96 -17.84
CA LYS A 176 3.44 -19.13 -17.67
C LYS A 176 4.27 -19.01 -16.41
N SER A 177 4.82 -17.82 -16.13
CA SER A 177 5.57 -17.54 -14.91
C SER A 177 4.72 -17.72 -13.66
N TYR A 178 3.47 -17.20 -13.69
CA TYR A 178 2.51 -17.36 -12.61
C TYR A 178 2.13 -18.83 -12.41
N ASN A 179 1.76 -19.55 -13.48
CA ASN A 179 1.43 -20.97 -13.38
C ASN A 179 2.60 -21.81 -12.86
N SER A 180 3.84 -21.49 -13.27
CA SER A 180 5.03 -22.13 -12.72
C SER A 180 5.17 -21.90 -11.22
N ALA A 181 4.96 -20.68 -10.73
CA ALA A 181 4.97 -20.39 -9.30
C ALA A 181 3.85 -21.14 -8.54
N VAL A 182 2.66 -21.24 -9.13
CA VAL A 182 1.52 -22.00 -8.58
C VAL A 182 1.87 -23.48 -8.44
N VAL A 183 2.52 -24.08 -9.44
CA VAL A 183 2.95 -25.48 -9.39
C VAL A 183 4.01 -25.69 -8.31
N GLU A 184 4.97 -24.78 -8.18
CA GLU A 184 6.02 -24.86 -7.16
C GLU A 184 5.49 -24.84 -5.73
N VAL A 185 4.45 -24.05 -5.45
CA VAL A 185 3.80 -24.02 -4.13
C VAL A 185 2.77 -25.13 -3.93
N GLY A 186 2.58 -26.02 -4.90
CA GLY A 186 1.66 -27.15 -4.79
C GLY A 186 0.19 -26.82 -5.06
N GLY A 187 -0.11 -25.71 -5.74
CA GLY A 187 -1.46 -25.37 -6.22
C GLY A 187 -1.93 -23.97 -5.83
N TYR A 188 -3.10 -23.59 -6.34
CA TYR A 188 -3.64 -22.23 -6.18
C TYR A 188 -3.99 -21.88 -4.73
N GLU A 189 -4.30 -22.87 -3.89
CA GLU A 189 -4.69 -22.64 -2.49
C GLU A 189 -3.50 -22.25 -1.60
N ASN A 190 -2.29 -22.67 -1.97
CA ASN A 190 -1.06 -22.34 -1.27
C ASN A 190 -0.43 -21.02 -1.76
N MET A 191 -1.04 -20.39 -2.77
CA MET A 191 -0.55 -19.13 -3.33
C MET A 191 -1.04 -17.93 -2.49
N THR A 192 -0.09 -17.07 -2.12
CA THR A 192 -0.34 -15.84 -1.34
C THR A 192 -0.75 -14.64 -2.19
N CYS A 193 -0.76 -14.76 -3.52
CA CYS A 193 -1.13 -13.69 -4.43
C CYS A 193 -1.99 -14.23 -5.59
N ILE A 194 -2.60 -13.31 -6.35
CA ILE A 194 -3.30 -13.67 -7.59
C ILE A 194 -2.51 -13.21 -8.81
N GLU A 195 -2.84 -13.75 -9.98
CA GLU A 195 -2.18 -13.40 -11.25
C GLU A 195 -2.18 -11.88 -11.52
N LYS A 196 -3.27 -11.19 -11.15
CA LYS A 196 -3.38 -9.73 -11.30
C LYS A 196 -2.31 -8.99 -10.48
N ASP A 197 -1.94 -9.49 -9.31
CA ASP A 197 -0.89 -8.87 -8.49
C ASP A 197 0.47 -9.01 -9.16
N CYS A 198 0.76 -10.19 -9.72
CA CYS A 198 1.98 -10.44 -10.52
C CYS A 198 2.03 -9.51 -11.74
N ARG A 199 0.90 -9.31 -12.42
CA ARG A 199 0.78 -8.42 -13.58
C ARG A 199 1.09 -6.98 -13.24
N ASN A 200 0.43 -6.46 -12.20
CA ASN A 200 0.64 -5.10 -11.72
C ASN A 200 2.10 -4.88 -11.30
N TYR A 201 2.71 -5.89 -10.67
CA TYR A 201 4.11 -5.84 -10.27
C TYR A 201 5.04 -5.75 -11.48
N VAL A 202 4.91 -6.67 -12.44
CA VAL A 202 5.75 -6.69 -13.65
C VAL A 202 5.57 -5.40 -14.45
N GLU A 203 4.35 -4.88 -14.58
CA GLU A 203 4.12 -3.60 -15.24
C GLU A 203 4.82 -2.44 -14.52
N LYS A 204 4.77 -2.38 -13.18
CA LYS A 204 5.50 -1.39 -12.39
C LYS A 204 7.00 -1.49 -12.64
N VAL A 205 7.56 -2.70 -12.65
CA VAL A 205 8.98 -2.92 -12.93
C VAL A 205 9.33 -2.47 -14.35
N ARG A 206 8.54 -2.83 -15.36
CA ARG A 206 8.76 -2.43 -16.76
C ARG A 206 8.76 -0.90 -16.93
N ARG A 207 7.87 -0.19 -16.24
CA ARG A 207 7.83 1.29 -16.27
C ARG A 207 9.09 1.93 -15.68
N LEU A 208 9.75 1.24 -14.75
CA LEU A 208 10.98 1.71 -14.11
C LEU A 208 12.25 1.25 -14.83
N ARG A 209 12.15 0.28 -15.75
CA ARG A 209 13.29 -0.19 -16.54
C ARG A 209 13.63 0.83 -17.61
N LEU A 210 14.81 1.44 -17.48
CA LEU A 210 15.48 2.15 -18.56
C LEU A 210 16.29 1.12 -19.37
N GLY A 211 16.11 1.11 -20.68
CA GLY A 211 16.92 0.34 -21.60
C GLY A 211 18.32 0.93 -21.79
N GLU A 212 19.20 0.16 -22.43
CA GLU A 212 20.52 0.64 -22.82
C GLU A 212 20.37 1.84 -23.76
N GLY A 213 21.02 2.96 -23.42
CA GLY A 213 20.94 4.20 -24.17
C GLY A 213 19.77 5.13 -23.80
N ASP A 214 18.78 4.69 -23.01
CA ASP A 214 17.66 5.56 -22.62
C ASP A 214 18.13 6.74 -21.78
N ALA A 215 19.00 6.51 -20.79
CA ALA A 215 19.58 7.58 -19.97
C ALA A 215 20.39 8.57 -20.82
N ALA A 216 21.15 8.08 -21.80
CA ALA A 216 21.93 8.90 -22.72
C ALA A 216 21.03 9.70 -23.68
N ALA A 217 19.92 9.11 -24.14
CA ALA A 217 18.92 9.77 -24.96
C ALA A 217 18.22 10.90 -24.18
N ILE A 218 17.85 10.64 -22.93
CA ILE A 218 17.28 11.64 -22.01
C ILE A 218 18.26 12.79 -21.79
N GLN A 219 19.52 12.49 -21.45
CA GLN A 219 20.56 13.50 -21.27
C GLN A 219 20.76 14.35 -22.53
N SER A 220 20.83 13.70 -23.69
CA SER A 220 20.99 14.38 -24.98
C SER A 220 19.81 15.28 -25.30
N TYR A 221 18.58 14.83 -25.02
CA TYR A 221 17.37 15.61 -25.22
C TYR A 221 17.37 16.86 -24.34
N PHE A 222 17.66 16.72 -23.04
CA PHE A 222 17.65 17.84 -22.11
C PHE A 222 18.80 18.83 -22.36
N ALA A 223 20.01 18.35 -22.68
CA ALA A 223 21.12 19.20 -23.08
C ALA A 223 20.76 20.04 -24.32
N LYS A 224 20.16 19.43 -25.35
CA LYS A 224 19.67 20.15 -26.54
C LYS A 224 18.58 21.15 -26.21
N THR A 225 17.68 20.82 -25.28
CA THR A 225 16.58 21.69 -24.87
C THR A 225 17.09 22.90 -24.09
N GLN A 226 18.07 22.70 -23.20
CA GLN A 226 18.74 23.77 -22.47
C GLN A 226 19.54 24.70 -23.41
N ALA A 227 20.21 24.15 -24.41
CA ALA A 227 20.92 24.95 -25.41
C ALA A 227 19.97 25.84 -26.25
N ARG A 228 18.72 25.39 -26.47
CA ARG A 228 17.69 26.14 -27.20
C ARG A 228 16.94 27.15 -26.32
N SER A 229 16.86 26.90 -25.01
CA SER A 229 16.13 27.73 -24.06
C SER A 229 16.95 27.91 -22.78
N SER A 230 17.53 29.10 -22.60
CA SER A 230 18.33 29.44 -21.40
C SER A 230 17.52 29.38 -20.09
N GLY A 231 16.20 29.46 -20.18
CA GLY A 231 15.32 29.30 -19.04
C GLY A 231 15.04 27.84 -18.68
N PHE A 232 15.35 26.88 -19.54
CA PHE A 232 15.24 25.45 -19.23
C PHE A 232 16.38 25.01 -18.31
N TYR A 233 16.06 24.24 -17.26
CA TYR A 233 17.04 23.68 -16.34
C TYR A 233 16.82 22.19 -16.18
N PHE A 234 17.90 21.43 -16.08
CA PHE A 234 17.85 20.03 -15.67
C PHE A 234 19.10 19.66 -14.86
N SER A 235 18.95 18.64 -14.02
CA SER A 235 20.04 17.99 -13.29
C SER A 235 19.80 16.49 -13.31
N MET A 236 20.86 15.71 -13.49
CA MET A 236 20.81 14.26 -13.53
C MET A 236 21.89 13.69 -12.62
N ASP A 237 21.49 12.80 -11.73
CA ASP A 237 22.40 12.06 -10.86
C ASP A 237 22.46 10.61 -11.33
N LEU A 238 23.67 10.06 -11.38
CA LEU A 238 23.91 8.63 -11.63
C LEU A 238 24.28 7.93 -10.33
N ASP A 239 24.01 6.62 -10.23
CA ASP A 239 24.53 5.78 -9.16
C ASP A 239 25.96 5.29 -9.45
N ASP A 240 26.54 4.51 -8.52
CA ASP A 240 27.91 3.98 -8.62
C ASP A 240 28.10 3.02 -9.81
N GLU A 241 27.02 2.51 -10.37
CA GLU A 241 26.99 1.66 -11.57
C GLU A 241 26.70 2.47 -12.85
N SER A 242 26.75 3.81 -12.77
CA SER A 242 26.44 4.73 -13.88
C SER A 242 25.00 4.64 -14.41
N ARG A 243 24.05 4.17 -13.59
CA ARG A 243 22.63 4.12 -13.92
C ARG A 243 21.95 5.40 -13.45
N LEU A 244 20.94 5.87 -14.20
CA LEU A 244 20.19 7.06 -13.83
C LEU A 244 19.47 6.86 -12.49
N LYS A 245 19.84 7.66 -11.49
CA LYS A 245 19.28 7.61 -10.13
C LYS A 245 18.20 8.67 -9.95
N ASN A 246 18.53 9.92 -10.22
CA ASN A 246 17.60 11.04 -10.10
C ASN A 246 17.62 11.89 -11.38
N LEU A 247 16.45 12.38 -11.78
CA LEU A 247 16.30 13.35 -12.85
C LEU A 247 15.40 14.48 -12.36
N PHE A 248 15.91 15.70 -12.39
CA PHE A 248 15.15 16.91 -12.17
C PHE A 248 15.14 17.75 -13.44
N TRP A 249 14.00 18.32 -13.79
CA TRP A 249 13.92 19.30 -14.86
C TRP A 249 12.84 20.33 -14.58
N ALA A 250 13.05 21.54 -15.08
CA ALA A 250 12.09 22.63 -15.01
C ALA A 250 12.19 23.44 -16.29
N ASP A 251 11.08 23.52 -17.04
CA ASP A 251 11.03 24.32 -18.24
C ASP A 251 10.95 25.82 -17.93
N ASN A 252 11.29 26.62 -18.94
CA ASN A 252 11.33 28.07 -18.82
C ASN A 252 9.98 28.64 -18.36
N ARG A 253 8.86 28.11 -18.87
CA ARG A 253 7.52 28.60 -18.52
C ARG A 253 7.23 28.35 -17.05
N SER A 254 7.46 27.14 -16.54
CA SER A 254 7.22 26.83 -15.13
C SER A 254 8.10 27.67 -14.21
N ARG A 255 9.36 27.90 -14.58
CA ARG A 255 10.27 28.76 -13.79
C ARG A 255 9.88 30.23 -13.81
N GLN A 256 9.33 30.74 -14.91
CA GLN A 256 8.80 32.12 -14.96
C GLN A 256 7.50 32.26 -14.17
N ALA A 257 6.56 31.32 -14.33
CA ALA A 257 5.35 31.29 -13.54
C ALA A 257 5.63 31.22 -12.03
N TYR A 258 6.62 30.42 -11.60
CA TYR A 258 7.04 30.38 -10.20
C TYR A 258 7.53 31.75 -9.68
N LYS A 259 8.25 32.52 -10.50
CA LYS A 259 8.70 33.88 -10.12
C LYS A 259 7.54 34.86 -9.95
N GLU A 260 6.49 34.71 -10.75
CA GLU A 260 5.33 35.61 -10.74
C GLU A 260 4.30 35.24 -9.67
N PHE A 261 4.03 33.93 -9.49
CA PHE A 261 2.92 33.44 -8.68
C PHE A 261 3.35 32.71 -7.40
N GLY A 262 4.64 32.42 -7.23
CA GLY A 262 5.15 31.64 -6.09
C GLY A 262 4.78 30.16 -6.20
N ASP A 263 4.41 29.54 -5.08
CA ASP A 263 4.11 28.12 -5.02
C ASP A 263 2.83 27.77 -5.80
N VAL A 264 3.01 26.95 -6.85
CA VAL A 264 1.91 26.47 -7.70
C VAL A 264 1.65 25.00 -7.43
N VAL A 265 0.44 24.67 -6.98
CA VAL A 265 -0.03 23.28 -6.89
C VAL A 265 -0.71 22.90 -8.21
N THR A 266 -0.14 21.94 -8.93
CA THR A 266 -0.74 21.39 -10.15
C THR A 266 -1.34 20.01 -9.88
N PHE A 267 -2.60 19.83 -10.30
CA PHE A 267 -3.27 18.54 -10.25
C PHE A 267 -3.21 17.88 -11.63
N ASP A 268 -2.44 16.80 -11.75
CA ASP A 268 -2.46 15.96 -12.93
C ASP A 268 -3.74 15.12 -12.94
N THR A 269 -4.63 15.36 -13.92
CA THR A 269 -5.93 14.70 -14.04
C THR A 269 -5.87 13.41 -14.86
N THR A 270 -4.68 12.94 -15.27
CA THR A 270 -4.53 11.68 -16.03
C THR A 270 -4.91 10.40 -15.26
N TYR A 271 -5.25 10.50 -13.97
CA TYR A 271 -5.63 9.35 -13.15
C TYR A 271 -7.09 8.85 -13.32
N LEU A 272 -7.89 9.43 -14.23
CA LEU A 272 -9.32 9.08 -14.38
C LEU A 272 -9.65 8.10 -15.51
N THR A 273 -8.65 7.44 -16.10
CA THR A 273 -8.87 6.35 -17.07
C THR A 273 -8.10 5.11 -16.64
N ASN A 274 -8.73 4.28 -15.81
CA ASN A 274 -8.61 2.81 -15.77
C ASN A 274 -9.65 2.19 -14.81
#